data_AF-A0A956AQV3-F1
#
_entry.id   AF-A0A956AQV3-F1
#
_cell.length_a   1.000
_cell.length_b   1.000
_cell.length_c   1.000
_cell.angle_alpha   90.00
_cell.angle_beta   90.00
_cell.angle_gamma   90.00
#
_symmetry.space_group_name_H-M   'P 1'
#
loop_
_entity.id
_entity.type
_entity.pdbx_description
1 polymer ?
#
loop_
_entity_poly.entity_id
_entity_poly.type
_entity_poly.pdbx_seq_one_letter_code
_entity_poly.pdbx_strand_id
1 'polypeptide(L)'
;MWRIARRTIDAFYRARARSVGPRGHHDVAHPGSIMAIQRFGGALNLNVHFHAVYMDGAFVERSDGSLRSTKALAPSADELETLLATIKTRVTHLAHSRGLAEVDADDAALLLPGMGEVYSDGVINRGAWRVRTNDPRNPNAFNRRKAHDQGYDLDAHITVGAGARAELERMVRYILRPPLKEQRLTLETQSVLLELKTPWRDGTTHIRMSRERFIDRLVALVPPPAANTLLYGGILAANARLRARATGYGRPGVTQSKRAPPRSAPRHARNTAWAELMRHSFGLDVLACPHCGGRMRHVATVLRTTSIRAILEHQGHLLPDPRAGPLSHPGDTVYELDEPTQLDLFDDNSQEPAEHAW
;
A
#
# COMPACT_ATOMS: atom_id res chain seq x y z
N MET A 1 -11.42 -8.82 -1.29
CA MET A 1 -11.12 -8.13 -0.01
C MET A 1 -11.41 -6.64 -0.05
N TRP A 2 -10.67 -5.79 -0.80
CA TRP A 2 -10.87 -4.33 -0.73
C TRP A 2 -12.31 -3.85 -0.99
N ARG A 3 -13.01 -4.46 -1.97
CA ARG A 3 -14.41 -4.12 -2.29
C ARG A 3 -15.34 -4.35 -1.09
N ILE A 4 -15.06 -5.36 -0.28
CA ILE A 4 -15.82 -5.68 0.93
C ILE A 4 -15.57 -4.58 1.96
N ALA A 5 -14.29 -4.31 2.28
CA ALA A 5 -13.91 -3.27 3.23
C ALA A 5 -14.52 -1.91 2.86
N ARG A 6 -14.37 -1.47 1.60
CA ARG A 6 -14.95 -0.22 1.13
C ARG A 6 -16.47 -0.21 1.25
N ARG A 7 -17.17 -1.25 0.79
CA ARG A 7 -18.64 -1.28 0.86
C ARG A 7 -19.14 -1.21 2.30
N THR A 8 -18.45 -1.87 3.23
CA THR A 8 -18.78 -1.81 4.66
C THR A 8 -18.54 -0.42 5.25
N ILE A 9 -17.39 0.20 4.97
CA ILE A 9 -17.06 1.55 5.47
C ILE A 9 -17.94 2.63 4.80
N ASP A 10 -18.22 2.52 3.51
CA ASP A 10 -19.14 3.42 2.80
C ASP A 10 -20.56 3.33 3.37
N ALA A 11 -21.02 2.12 3.72
CA ALA A 11 -22.34 1.93 4.35
C ALA A 11 -22.40 2.61 5.73
N PHE A 12 -21.31 2.56 6.50
CA PHE A 12 -21.18 3.28 7.76
C PHE A 12 -21.26 4.79 7.61
N TYR A 13 -20.51 5.37 6.66
CA TYR A 13 -20.59 6.81 6.40
C TYR A 13 -21.94 7.25 5.83
N ARG A 14 -22.60 6.40 5.02
CA ARG A 14 -23.99 6.64 4.61
C ARG A 14 -24.94 6.64 5.80
N ALA A 15 -24.78 5.70 6.73
CA ALA A 15 -25.59 5.64 7.95
C ALA A 15 -25.43 6.90 8.81
N ARG A 16 -24.20 7.36 9.00
CA ARG A 16 -23.93 8.61 9.72
C ARG A 16 -24.44 9.86 8.98
N ALA A 17 -24.35 9.88 7.66
CA ALA A 17 -24.95 10.98 6.89
C ALA A 17 -26.47 11.06 7.09
N ARG A 18 -27.15 9.94 7.34
CA ARG A 18 -28.59 9.92 7.68
C ARG A 18 -28.90 10.52 9.06
N SER A 19 -28.04 10.31 10.05
CA SER A 19 -28.29 10.82 11.41
C SER A 19 -28.02 12.32 11.57
N VAL A 20 -27.24 12.91 10.65
CA VAL A 20 -26.87 14.34 10.68
C VAL A 20 -27.55 15.16 9.57
N GLY A 21 -28.10 14.51 8.54
CA GLY A 21 -28.79 15.13 7.40
C GLY A 21 -30.31 15.25 7.56
N PRO A 22 -31.01 16.01 6.70
CA PRO A 22 -32.47 16.07 6.70
C PRO A 22 -33.10 14.69 6.44
N ARG A 23 -34.24 14.38 7.06
CA ARG A 23 -34.98 13.10 6.86
C ARG A 23 -35.21 12.84 5.36
N GLY A 24 -34.98 11.60 4.90
CA GLY A 24 -35.22 11.16 3.51
C GLY A 24 -34.00 10.96 2.60
N HIS A 25 -32.77 11.28 3.04
CA HIS A 25 -31.57 11.33 2.19
C HIS A 25 -30.70 10.05 2.15
N HIS A 26 -31.29 8.86 2.30
CA HIS A 26 -30.51 7.62 2.51
C HIS A 26 -29.74 7.12 1.27
N ASP A 27 -30.23 7.40 0.06
CA ASP A 27 -29.63 6.96 -1.21
C ASP A 27 -28.75 8.01 -1.90
N VAL A 28 -28.74 9.25 -1.39
CA VAL A 28 -28.04 10.41 -1.97
C VAL A 28 -26.74 10.77 -1.25
N ALA A 29 -26.33 9.98 -0.25
CA ALA A 29 -25.04 10.15 0.41
C ALA A 29 -23.91 9.44 -0.35
N HIS A 30 -22.89 10.22 -0.71
CA HIS A 30 -21.74 9.79 -1.48
C HIS A 30 -20.44 9.97 -0.66
N PRO A 31 -20.06 8.97 0.16
CA PRO A 31 -18.71 8.89 0.73
C PRO A 31 -17.66 8.81 -0.38
N GLY A 32 -16.40 9.01 -0.02
CA GLY A 32 -15.30 8.77 -0.95
C GLY A 32 -13.99 8.55 -0.24
N SER A 33 -13.12 7.83 -0.93
CA SER A 33 -11.86 7.37 -0.38
C SER A 33 -10.78 7.25 -1.43
N ILE A 34 -9.54 7.24 -0.97
CA ILE A 34 -8.34 6.91 -1.72
C ILE A 34 -7.65 5.79 -0.97
N MET A 35 -7.33 4.69 -1.64
CA MET A 35 -6.74 3.51 -1.02
C MET A 35 -5.44 3.14 -1.72
N ALA A 36 -4.39 2.93 -0.95
CA ALA A 36 -3.13 2.37 -1.39
C ALA A 36 -3.03 0.91 -0.94
N ILE A 37 -2.75 0.01 -1.86
CA ILE A 37 -2.42 -1.39 -1.61
C ILE A 37 -0.92 -1.47 -1.38
N GLN A 38 -0.51 -1.77 -0.15
CA GLN A 38 0.88 -2.08 0.18
C GLN A 38 1.07 -3.59 0.18
N ARG A 39 2.24 -4.03 -0.30
CA ARG A 39 2.60 -5.46 -0.40
C ARG A 39 3.78 -5.83 0.48
N PHE A 40 4.24 -4.96 1.37
CA PHE A 40 5.48 -5.15 2.10
C PHE A 40 5.30 -5.00 3.60
N GLY A 41 6.01 -5.83 4.37
CA GLY A 41 6.18 -5.70 5.81
C GLY A 41 7.45 -4.94 6.20
N GLY A 42 7.66 -4.75 7.51
CA GLY A 42 8.84 -4.05 8.04
C GLY A 42 10.16 -4.74 7.72
N ALA A 43 10.13 -6.07 7.56
CA ALA A 43 11.27 -6.92 7.22
C ALA A 43 11.43 -7.16 5.70
N LEU A 44 10.76 -6.36 4.86
CA LEU A 44 10.72 -6.57 3.39
C LEU A 44 10.07 -7.91 2.99
N ASN A 45 9.32 -8.54 3.89
CA ASN A 45 8.50 -9.71 3.57
C ASN A 45 7.22 -9.31 2.84
N LEU A 46 6.65 -10.20 2.03
CA LEU A 46 5.35 -9.97 1.40
C LEU A 46 4.26 -9.85 2.47
N ASN A 47 3.60 -8.70 2.51
CA ASN A 47 2.46 -8.45 3.40
C ASN A 47 1.46 -7.54 2.69
N VAL A 48 0.39 -8.12 2.17
CA VAL A 48 -0.66 -7.39 1.44
C VAL A 48 -1.64 -6.78 2.42
N HIS A 49 -1.62 -5.45 2.54
CA HIS A 49 -2.51 -4.70 3.41
C HIS A 49 -2.94 -3.37 2.78
N PHE A 50 -4.02 -2.79 3.31
CA PHE A 50 -4.67 -1.62 2.73
C PHE A 50 -4.49 -0.42 3.64
N HIS A 51 -3.99 0.69 3.11
CA HIS A 51 -4.10 2.00 3.73
C HIS A 51 -5.14 2.80 2.98
N ALA A 52 -6.07 3.44 3.67
CA ALA A 52 -7.09 4.23 3.01
C ALA A 52 -7.32 5.57 3.72
N VAL A 53 -7.40 6.63 2.93
CA VAL A 53 -7.88 7.94 3.34
C VAL A 53 -9.35 8.00 3.00
N TYR A 54 -10.19 8.12 4.01
CA TYR A 54 -11.62 8.38 3.86
C TYR A 54 -11.90 9.86 4.13
N MET A 55 -12.92 10.40 3.45
CA MET A 55 -13.51 11.66 3.89
C MET A 55 -14.32 11.41 5.16
N ASP A 56 -14.20 12.29 6.15
CA ASP A 56 -14.98 12.24 7.40
C ASP A 56 -16.42 12.70 7.18
N GLY A 57 -17.19 11.90 6.43
CA GLY A 57 -18.57 12.15 6.07
C GLY A 57 -18.86 11.82 4.61
N ALA A 58 -19.81 12.53 4.01
CA ALA A 58 -20.25 12.27 2.65
C ALA A 58 -20.65 13.57 1.94
N PHE A 59 -20.74 13.50 0.61
CA PHE A 59 -21.46 14.53 -0.14
C PHE A 59 -22.92 14.11 -0.34
N VAL A 60 -23.83 15.05 -0.17
CA VAL A 60 -25.26 14.88 -0.48
C VAL A 60 -25.62 15.82 -1.62
N GLU A 61 -26.30 15.29 -2.64
CA GLU A 61 -26.87 16.11 -3.70
C GLU A 61 -28.22 16.68 -3.25
N ARG A 62 -28.38 18.00 -3.36
CA ARG A 62 -29.65 18.70 -3.08
C ARG A 62 -30.57 18.66 -4.30
N SER A 63 -31.85 18.94 -4.09
CA SER A 63 -32.87 19.04 -5.14
C SER A 63 -32.52 20.07 -6.23
N ASP A 64 -31.80 21.14 -5.88
CA ASP A 64 -31.32 22.16 -6.81
C ASP A 64 -30.11 21.70 -7.67
N GLY A 65 -29.61 20.49 -7.44
CA GLY A 65 -28.44 19.94 -8.11
C GLY A 65 -27.11 20.48 -7.58
N SER A 66 -27.06 21.10 -6.39
CA SER A 66 -25.83 21.48 -5.69
C SER A 66 -25.32 20.34 -4.80
N LEU A 67 -24.02 20.34 -4.45
CA LEU A 67 -23.49 19.43 -3.43
C LEU A 67 -23.46 20.10 -2.06
N ARG A 68 -23.75 19.33 -1.01
CA ARG A 68 -23.50 19.67 0.39
C ARG A 68 -22.54 18.64 0.98
N SER A 69 -21.47 19.07 1.63
CA SER A 69 -20.67 18.18 2.47
C SER A 69 -21.34 18.00 3.84
N THR A 70 -21.47 16.76 4.29
CA THR A 70 -21.81 16.40 5.66
C THR A 70 -20.54 16.01 6.39
N LYS A 71 -20.41 16.46 7.65
CA LYS A 71 -19.32 16.04 8.54
C LYS A 71 -19.83 14.92 9.43
N ALA A 72 -19.07 13.84 9.51
CA ALA A 72 -19.30 12.77 10.48
C ALA A 72 -18.41 12.97 11.70
N LEU A 73 -18.83 12.45 12.85
CA LEU A 73 -17.92 12.25 13.98
C LEU A 73 -16.83 11.24 13.60
N ALA A 74 -15.83 11.04 14.44
CA ALA A 74 -14.93 9.90 14.29
C ALA A 74 -15.62 8.60 14.74
N PRO A 75 -15.23 7.42 14.24
CA PRO A 75 -15.75 6.15 14.76
C PRO A 75 -15.29 5.93 16.22
N SER A 76 -16.16 5.37 17.06
CA SER A 76 -15.81 4.85 18.38
C SER A 76 -15.04 3.53 18.25
N ALA A 77 -14.46 3.04 19.35
CA ALA A 77 -13.81 1.72 19.37
C ALA A 77 -14.81 0.60 19.02
N ASP A 78 -15.98 0.60 19.66
CA ASP A 78 -17.05 -0.40 19.42
C ASP A 78 -17.55 -0.40 17.96
N GLU A 79 -17.65 0.79 17.34
CA GLU A 79 -18.01 0.90 15.92
C GLU A 79 -16.90 0.32 15.03
N LEU A 80 -15.62 0.51 15.37
CA LEU A 80 -14.51 -0.10 14.65
C LEU A 80 -14.49 -1.62 14.80
N GLU A 81 -14.78 -2.13 15.99
CA GLU A 81 -14.91 -3.58 16.25
C GLU A 81 -16.05 -4.18 15.42
N THR A 82 -17.21 -3.52 15.40
CA THR A 82 -18.37 -3.93 14.59
C THR A 82 -18.03 -3.93 13.09
N LEU A 83 -17.33 -2.88 12.61
CA LEU A 83 -16.88 -2.79 11.22
C LEU A 83 -15.89 -3.91 10.90
N LEU A 84 -14.92 -4.15 11.77
CA LEU A 84 -13.91 -5.18 11.61
C LEU A 84 -14.54 -6.57 11.54
N ALA A 85 -15.43 -6.91 12.48
CA ALA A 85 -16.16 -8.17 12.50
C ALA A 85 -16.94 -8.37 11.19
N THR A 86 -17.67 -7.33 10.74
CA THR A 86 -18.42 -7.38 9.48
C THR A 86 -17.51 -7.60 8.26
N ILE A 87 -16.36 -6.93 8.22
CA ILE A 87 -15.38 -7.09 7.14
C ILE A 87 -14.80 -8.50 7.16
N LYS A 88 -14.35 -8.97 8.33
CA LYS A 88 -13.79 -10.30 8.55
C LYS A 88 -14.76 -11.37 8.10
N THR A 89 -15.99 -11.40 8.62
CA THR A 89 -17.00 -12.40 8.22
C THR A 89 -17.20 -12.45 6.70
N ARG A 90 -17.30 -11.29 6.05
CA ARG A 90 -17.48 -11.22 4.58
C ARG A 90 -16.24 -11.64 3.81
N VAL A 91 -15.04 -11.35 4.33
CA VAL A 91 -13.77 -11.76 3.72
C VAL A 91 -13.58 -13.26 3.88
N THR A 92 -13.82 -13.81 5.07
CA THR A 92 -13.78 -15.26 5.35
C THR A 92 -14.75 -15.99 4.44
N HIS A 93 -16.02 -15.55 4.35
CA HIS A 93 -16.98 -16.13 3.42
C HIS A 93 -16.51 -16.07 1.96
N LEU A 94 -15.91 -14.95 1.53
CA LEU A 94 -15.34 -14.83 0.19
C LEU A 94 -14.18 -15.83 -0.02
N ALA A 95 -13.32 -16.02 0.99
CA ALA A 95 -12.23 -16.98 0.94
C ALA A 95 -12.76 -18.42 0.81
N HIS A 96 -13.72 -18.83 1.63
CA HIS A 96 -14.37 -20.14 1.52
C HIS A 96 -15.02 -20.33 0.14
N SER A 97 -15.76 -19.33 -0.35
CA SER A 97 -16.41 -19.40 -1.68
C SER A 97 -15.44 -19.52 -2.86
N ARG A 98 -14.15 -19.28 -2.62
CA ARG A 98 -13.08 -19.36 -3.61
C ARG A 98 -12.13 -20.53 -3.37
N GLY A 99 -12.42 -21.41 -2.40
CA GLY A 99 -11.57 -22.53 -2.04
C GLY A 99 -10.25 -22.11 -1.37
N LEU A 100 -10.17 -20.91 -0.78
CA LEU A 100 -8.94 -20.36 -0.20
C LEU A 100 -8.86 -20.53 1.33
N ALA A 101 -9.84 -21.20 1.94
CA ALA A 101 -10.04 -21.21 3.38
C ALA A 101 -9.50 -22.46 4.10
N GLU A 102 -9.06 -23.47 3.35
CA GLU A 102 -8.40 -24.69 3.86
C GLU A 102 -6.91 -24.72 3.50
N VAL A 103 -6.40 -23.60 3.02
CA VAL A 103 -4.99 -23.46 2.68
C VAL A 103 -4.29 -22.99 3.95
N ASP A 104 -3.39 -23.82 4.47
CA ASP A 104 -2.63 -23.52 5.69
C ASP A 104 -1.97 -22.13 5.56
N ALA A 105 -1.67 -21.46 6.67
CA ALA A 105 -1.05 -20.13 6.63
C ALA A 105 0.27 -20.14 5.83
N ASP A 106 0.90 -21.31 5.75
CA ASP A 106 2.10 -21.60 4.95
C ASP A 106 1.81 -21.77 3.45
N ASP A 107 0.60 -22.18 3.05
CA ASP A 107 0.22 -22.47 1.67
C ASP A 107 -0.55 -21.32 0.98
N ALA A 108 -1.02 -20.31 1.74
CA ALA A 108 -1.85 -19.22 1.20
C ALA A 108 -1.13 -18.38 0.10
N ALA A 109 0.20 -18.50 0.02
CA ALA A 109 1.03 -17.89 -1.01
C ALA A 109 0.89 -18.55 -2.41
N LEU A 110 0.40 -19.79 -2.48
CA LEU A 110 0.22 -20.55 -3.73
C LEU A 110 -0.94 -20.05 -4.60
N LEU A 111 -1.76 -19.13 -4.08
CA LEU A 111 -2.99 -18.66 -4.72
C LEU A 111 -2.80 -17.51 -5.73
N LEU A 112 -1.55 -17.08 -5.95
CA LEU A 112 -1.18 -16.13 -7.02
C LEU A 112 -0.54 -16.89 -8.19
N PRO A 113 -1.12 -16.85 -9.41
CA PRO A 113 -0.60 -17.64 -10.52
C PRO A 113 0.86 -17.27 -10.86
N GLY A 114 1.74 -18.27 -10.85
CA GLY A 114 3.05 -18.24 -11.52
C GLY A 114 4.29 -17.89 -10.70
N MET A 115 4.19 -17.59 -9.39
CA MET A 115 5.37 -17.40 -8.51
C MET A 115 5.12 -17.84 -7.05
N GLY A 116 4.30 -18.88 -6.85
CA GLY A 116 3.82 -19.32 -5.53
C GLY A 116 4.93 -19.61 -4.51
N GLU A 117 6.06 -20.19 -4.95
CA GLU A 117 7.21 -20.52 -4.09
C GLU A 117 8.06 -19.29 -3.73
N VAL A 118 8.37 -18.40 -4.68
CA VAL A 118 9.07 -17.13 -4.37
C VAL A 118 8.21 -16.25 -3.46
N TYR A 119 6.89 -16.30 -3.62
CA TYR A 119 5.96 -15.63 -2.73
C TYR A 119 5.89 -16.31 -1.34
N SER A 120 5.93 -17.63 -1.22
CA SER A 120 5.93 -18.31 0.09
C SER A 120 7.24 -18.09 0.86
N ASP A 121 8.39 -18.19 0.20
CA ASP A 121 9.71 -17.90 0.79
C ASP A 121 9.90 -16.40 1.09
N GLY A 122 9.28 -15.50 0.31
CA GLY A 122 9.25 -14.07 0.60
C GLY A 122 8.28 -13.69 1.74
N VAL A 123 7.30 -14.55 2.07
CA VAL A 123 6.35 -14.37 3.17
C VAL A 123 6.98 -14.78 4.51
N ILE A 124 7.74 -15.88 4.51
CA ILE A 124 8.37 -16.44 5.72
C ILE A 124 9.78 -15.85 5.84
N ASN A 125 10.25 -15.50 7.04
CA ASN A 125 11.66 -15.11 7.22
C ASN A 125 12.65 -16.29 7.08
N ARG A 126 12.31 -17.33 6.30
CA ARG A 126 13.16 -18.50 6.02
C ARG A 126 14.43 -18.01 5.32
N GLY A 127 15.58 -18.50 5.78
CA GLY A 127 16.90 -18.10 5.26
C GLY A 127 17.38 -16.69 5.63
N ALA A 128 16.68 -15.98 6.53
CA ALA A 128 17.10 -14.67 7.00
C ALA A 128 17.46 -14.69 8.50
N TRP A 129 18.64 -14.17 8.84
CA TRP A 129 19.18 -14.17 10.19
C TRP A 129 18.75 -12.90 10.93
N ARG A 130 18.15 -13.08 12.11
CA ARG A 130 17.77 -11.97 12.99
C ARG A 130 19.00 -11.47 13.73
N VAL A 131 19.30 -10.19 13.61
CA VAL A 131 20.40 -9.55 14.34
C VAL A 131 19.80 -8.71 15.47
N ARG A 132 20.17 -9.06 16.70
CA ARG A 132 19.75 -8.35 17.92
C ARG A 132 20.88 -7.43 18.36
N THR A 133 20.57 -6.17 18.61
CA THR A 133 21.59 -5.18 19.01
C THR A 133 21.22 -4.39 20.25
N ASN A 134 20.05 -4.60 20.85
CA ASN A 134 19.59 -3.89 22.05
C ASN A 134 18.63 -4.74 22.88
N ASP A 135 18.47 -4.36 24.14
CA ASP A 135 17.48 -4.95 25.05
C ASP A 135 16.03 -4.80 24.52
N PRO A 136 15.15 -5.78 24.85
CA PRO A 136 13.73 -5.76 24.52
C PRO A 136 13.06 -4.42 24.87
N ARG A 137 12.34 -3.81 23.93
CA ARG A 137 11.54 -2.62 24.24
C ARG A 137 10.22 -3.01 24.89
N ASN A 138 9.88 -2.30 25.97
CA ASN A 138 8.56 -2.31 26.57
C ASN A 138 7.52 -1.75 25.56
N PRO A 139 6.35 -2.39 25.37
CA PRO A 139 5.38 -1.93 24.40
C PRO A 139 4.83 -0.56 24.80
N ASN A 140 4.87 0.40 23.86
CA ASN A 140 4.17 1.66 24.05
C ASN A 140 2.65 1.39 24.11
N ALA A 141 2.07 1.59 25.29
CA ALA A 141 0.63 1.60 25.52
C ALA A 141 0.03 2.88 24.92
N PHE A 142 -0.31 2.85 23.63
CA PHE A 142 -1.16 3.88 23.04
C PHE A 142 -2.59 3.35 22.98
N ASN A 143 -3.52 4.07 23.62
CA ASN A 143 -4.96 3.92 23.39
C ASN A 143 -5.28 4.35 21.95
N ARG A 144 -5.15 3.41 21.01
CA ARG A 144 -5.48 3.65 19.60
C ARG A 144 -6.97 3.40 19.38
N ARG A 145 -7.59 4.22 18.53
CA ARG A 145 -8.85 3.86 17.85
C ARG A 145 -8.53 2.75 16.86
N LYS A 146 -8.40 1.53 17.37
CA LYS A 146 -7.97 0.34 16.66
C LYS A 146 -8.85 -0.82 17.12
N ALA A 147 -9.37 -1.57 16.17
CA ALA A 147 -9.95 -2.88 16.43
C ALA A 147 -8.97 -3.96 15.97
N HIS A 148 -8.91 -5.06 16.73
CA HIS A 148 -8.13 -6.25 16.40
C HIS A 148 -9.00 -7.49 16.59
N ASP A 149 -9.01 -8.39 15.62
CA ASP A 149 -9.74 -9.66 15.70
C ASP A 149 -9.08 -10.70 14.78
N GLN A 150 -8.51 -11.76 15.38
CA GLN A 150 -7.95 -12.94 14.69
C GLN A 150 -7.10 -12.58 13.45
N GLY A 151 -6.07 -11.75 13.63
CA GLY A 151 -5.16 -11.36 12.55
C GLY A 151 -5.66 -10.23 11.63
N TYR A 152 -6.88 -9.72 11.86
CA TYR A 152 -7.37 -8.51 11.20
C TYR A 152 -7.18 -7.29 12.11
N ASP A 153 -6.68 -6.20 11.53
CA ASP A 153 -6.54 -4.91 12.19
C ASP A 153 -7.30 -3.82 11.41
N LEU A 154 -8.05 -2.97 12.11
CA LEU A 154 -8.64 -1.75 11.56
C LEU A 154 -8.28 -0.56 12.45
N ASP A 155 -7.50 0.39 11.93
CA ASP A 155 -7.04 1.58 12.63
C ASP A 155 -7.61 2.85 11.98
N ALA A 156 -8.24 3.70 12.78
CA ALA A 156 -8.79 4.99 12.36
C ALA A 156 -8.36 6.14 13.31
N HIS A 157 -7.16 6.04 13.87
CA HIS A 157 -6.66 7.01 14.84
C HIS A 157 -6.28 8.36 14.22
N ILE A 158 -5.79 8.37 12.97
CA ILE A 158 -5.31 9.58 12.31
C ILE A 158 -6.45 10.31 11.61
N THR A 159 -6.64 11.59 11.93
CA THR A 159 -7.58 12.50 11.27
C THR A 159 -6.83 13.75 10.80
N VAL A 160 -7.21 14.30 9.65
CA VAL A 160 -6.63 15.54 9.12
C VAL A 160 -7.71 16.60 8.99
N GLY A 161 -7.48 17.77 9.59
CA GLY A 161 -8.42 18.89 9.56
C GLY A 161 -8.62 19.48 8.17
N ALA A 162 -9.78 20.11 7.94
CA ALA A 162 -10.04 20.87 6.73
C ALA A 162 -9.02 22.01 6.59
N GLY A 163 -8.44 22.18 5.40
CA GLY A 163 -7.43 23.22 5.14
C GLY A 163 -6.00 22.84 5.54
N ALA A 164 -5.78 21.77 6.32
CA ALA A 164 -4.45 21.32 6.75
C ALA A 164 -3.70 20.59 5.62
N ARG A 165 -3.34 21.32 4.56
CA ARG A 165 -2.76 20.77 3.32
C ARG A 165 -1.44 20.04 3.56
N ALA A 166 -0.57 20.57 4.41
CA ALA A 166 0.71 19.95 4.74
C ALA A 166 0.54 18.61 5.49
N GLU A 167 -0.43 18.53 6.41
CA GLU A 167 -0.73 17.28 7.13
C GLU A 167 -1.35 16.23 6.21
N LEU A 168 -2.27 16.65 5.33
CA LEU A 168 -2.85 15.78 4.32
C LEU A 168 -1.77 15.24 3.39
N GLU A 169 -0.85 16.09 2.95
CA GLU A 169 0.28 15.67 2.14
C GLU A 169 1.16 14.65 2.87
N ARG A 170 1.51 14.89 4.14
CA ARG A 170 2.27 13.95 4.97
C ARG A 170 1.55 12.59 5.10
N MET A 171 0.23 12.60 5.30
CA MET A 171 -0.58 11.38 5.34
C MET A 171 -0.59 10.65 4.00
N VAL A 172 -0.76 11.37 2.89
CA VAL A 172 -0.75 10.78 1.54
C VAL A 172 0.63 10.20 1.22
N ARG A 173 1.72 10.90 1.53
CA ARG A 173 3.10 10.38 1.40
C ARG A 173 3.32 9.13 2.25
N TYR A 174 2.75 9.10 3.46
CA TYR A 174 2.83 7.94 4.33
C TYR A 174 2.15 6.69 3.74
N ILE A 175 0.95 6.82 3.17
CA ILE A 175 0.23 5.68 2.58
C ILE A 175 0.81 5.26 1.22
N LEU A 176 1.45 6.19 0.49
CA LEU A 176 2.12 5.94 -0.79
C LEU A 176 3.62 5.64 -0.64
N ARG A 177 4.10 5.39 0.58
CA ARG A 177 5.53 5.19 0.84
C ARG A 177 6.08 3.98 0.07
N PRO A 178 7.33 4.04 -0.41
CA PRO A 178 8.00 2.88 -1.00
C PRO A 178 8.22 1.77 0.05
N PRO A 179 8.42 0.51 -0.41
CA PRO A 179 8.67 -0.62 0.48
C PRO A 179 9.97 -0.51 1.29
N LEU A 180 10.95 0.19 0.74
CA LEU A 180 12.31 0.23 1.22
C LEU A 180 12.87 1.65 1.17
N LYS A 181 13.76 1.96 2.11
CA LYS A 181 14.59 3.15 2.08
C LYS A 181 16.03 2.69 1.96
N GLU A 182 16.79 3.28 1.04
CA GLU A 182 18.20 2.93 0.81
C GLU A 182 19.04 3.06 2.10
N GLN A 183 18.76 4.07 2.92
CA GLN A 183 19.42 4.27 4.22
C GLN A 183 19.26 3.11 5.21
N ARG A 184 18.29 2.20 5.00
CA ARG A 184 18.10 1.00 5.85
C ARG A 184 18.88 -0.21 5.34
N LEU A 185 19.65 -0.07 4.26
CA LEU A 185 20.40 -1.15 3.65
C LEU A 185 21.89 -0.94 3.84
N THR A 186 22.55 -2.00 4.29
CA THR A 186 24.00 -2.13 4.21
C THR A 186 24.32 -3.30 3.29
N LEU A 187 25.04 -3.02 2.20
CA LEU A 187 25.48 -4.04 1.26
C LEU A 187 26.82 -4.60 1.75
N GLU A 188 26.83 -5.88 2.10
CA GLU A 188 28.04 -6.63 2.44
C GLU A 188 28.51 -7.46 1.24
N THR A 189 29.71 -8.04 1.31
CA THR A 189 30.30 -8.81 0.20
C THR A 189 29.41 -9.98 -0.24
N GLN A 190 28.80 -10.70 0.71
CA GLN A 190 27.98 -11.89 0.44
C GLN A 190 26.53 -11.76 0.92
N SER A 191 26.18 -10.63 1.54
CA SER A 191 24.91 -10.48 2.23
C SER A 191 24.37 -9.06 2.14
N VAL A 192 23.10 -8.90 2.48
CA VAL A 192 22.43 -7.62 2.66
C VAL A 192 21.89 -7.56 4.08
N LEU A 193 22.25 -6.50 4.80
CA LEU A 193 21.72 -6.20 6.11
C LEU A 193 20.62 -5.14 5.99
N LEU A 194 19.41 -5.50 6.42
CA LEU A 194 18.24 -4.62 6.44
C LEU A 194 17.95 -4.18 7.87
N GLU A 195 18.10 -2.89 8.16
CA GLU A 195 17.66 -2.29 9.43
C GLU A 195 16.13 -2.26 9.51
N LEU A 196 15.54 -2.70 10.62
CA LEU A 196 14.10 -2.64 10.88
C LEU A 196 13.68 -1.23 11.30
N LYS A 197 12.57 -0.74 10.74
CA LYS A 197 12.02 0.59 11.09
C LYS A 197 11.74 0.74 12.58
N THR A 198 11.27 -0.34 13.20
CA THR A 198 11.05 -0.43 14.64
C THR A 198 11.65 -1.76 15.06
N PRO A 199 12.53 -1.77 16.08
CA PRO A 199 13.01 -3.01 16.67
C PRO A 199 11.83 -3.91 17.06
N TRP A 200 12.00 -5.21 16.87
CA TRP A 200 11.01 -6.18 17.33
C TRP A 200 11.05 -6.33 18.86
N ARG A 201 10.02 -6.96 19.40
CA ARG A 201 9.90 -7.19 20.85
C ARG A 201 11.06 -8.00 21.40
N ASP A 202 11.63 -8.90 20.61
CA ASP A 202 12.78 -9.74 20.97
C ASP A 202 14.15 -9.01 20.84
N GLY A 203 14.16 -7.69 20.63
CA GLY A 203 15.37 -6.90 20.46
C GLY A 203 15.99 -6.98 19.05
N THR A 204 15.38 -7.70 18.11
CA THR A 204 15.85 -7.75 16.72
C THR A 204 15.78 -6.35 16.10
N THR A 205 16.92 -5.87 15.59
CA THR A 205 17.04 -4.56 14.95
C THR A 205 17.36 -4.67 13.47
N HIS A 206 17.98 -5.77 13.03
CA HIS A 206 18.27 -5.99 11.62
C HIS A 206 17.91 -7.40 11.16
N ILE A 207 17.72 -7.55 9.86
CA ILE A 207 17.56 -8.81 9.17
C ILE A 207 18.72 -8.93 8.19
N ARG A 208 19.58 -9.93 8.37
CA ARG A 208 20.65 -10.28 7.42
C ARG A 208 20.15 -11.38 6.48
N MET A 209 20.35 -11.22 5.19
CA MET A 209 19.96 -12.21 4.17
C MET A 209 21.02 -12.30 3.07
N SER A 210 21.07 -13.40 2.34
CA SER A 210 21.90 -13.49 1.13
C SER A 210 21.42 -12.49 0.07
N ARG A 211 22.24 -12.24 -0.96
CA ARG A 211 21.89 -11.33 -2.06
C ARG A 211 20.72 -11.85 -2.87
N GLU A 212 20.68 -13.16 -3.08
CA GLU A 212 19.62 -13.89 -3.78
C GLU A 212 18.31 -13.76 -3.01
N ARG A 213 18.33 -14.03 -1.69
CA ARG A 213 17.15 -13.87 -0.83
C ARG A 213 16.65 -12.43 -0.75
N PHE A 214 17.55 -11.45 -0.83
CA PHE A 214 17.14 -10.06 -0.96
C PHE A 214 16.40 -9.78 -2.28
N ILE A 215 16.88 -10.34 -3.39
CA ILE A 215 16.23 -10.23 -4.70
C ILE A 215 14.87 -10.95 -4.69
N ASP A 216 14.77 -12.16 -4.14
CA ASP A 216 13.51 -12.91 -4.01
C ASP A 216 12.45 -12.08 -3.30
N ARG A 217 12.81 -11.48 -2.16
CA ARG A 217 11.91 -10.59 -1.42
C ARG A 217 11.48 -9.40 -2.27
N LEU A 218 12.39 -8.74 -2.96
CA LEU A 218 12.04 -7.61 -3.84
C LEU A 218 11.08 -8.02 -4.95
N VAL A 219 11.33 -9.17 -5.60
CA VAL A 219 10.47 -9.73 -6.66
C VAL A 219 9.07 -10.02 -6.10
N ALA A 220 8.98 -10.59 -4.90
CA ALA A 220 7.72 -10.85 -4.21
C ALA A 220 6.89 -9.57 -3.92
N LEU A 221 7.52 -8.40 -3.84
CA LEU A 221 6.80 -7.14 -3.64
C LEU A 221 6.21 -6.57 -4.94
N VAL A 222 6.72 -6.99 -6.11
CA VAL A 222 6.27 -6.48 -7.41
C VAL A 222 4.81 -6.91 -7.64
N PRO A 223 3.88 -5.96 -7.84
CA PRO A 223 2.51 -6.30 -8.16
C PRO A 223 2.42 -6.90 -9.57
N PRO A 224 1.39 -7.71 -9.87
CA PRO A 224 1.16 -8.19 -11.23
C PRO A 224 1.11 -7.04 -12.24
N PRO A 225 1.54 -7.27 -13.50
CA PRO A 225 1.46 -6.26 -14.55
C PRO A 225 0.06 -5.64 -14.66
N ALA A 226 0.02 -4.32 -14.83
CA ALA A 226 -1.20 -3.52 -14.92
C ALA A 226 -2.16 -3.57 -13.71
N ALA A 227 -1.73 -4.14 -12.57
CA ALA A 227 -2.53 -4.11 -11.34
C ALA A 227 -2.53 -2.69 -10.72
N ASN A 228 -3.73 -2.14 -10.51
CA ASN A 228 -3.89 -0.86 -9.83
C ASN A 228 -3.61 -1.00 -8.33
N THR A 229 -2.55 -0.36 -7.84
CA THR A 229 -2.22 -0.28 -6.41
C THR A 229 -2.78 0.96 -5.71
N LEU A 230 -3.23 1.97 -6.49
CA LEU A 230 -3.95 3.14 -6.00
C LEU A 230 -5.39 3.12 -6.50
N LEU A 231 -6.35 3.00 -5.58
CA LEU A 231 -7.77 2.86 -5.88
C LEU A 231 -8.54 4.07 -5.36
N TYR A 232 -9.39 4.64 -6.21
CA TYR A 232 -10.31 5.70 -5.81
C TYR A 232 -11.72 5.14 -5.61
N GLY A 233 -12.32 5.42 -4.46
CA GLY A 233 -13.62 4.91 -4.04
C GLY A 233 -14.71 6.00 -3.95
N GLY A 234 -15.97 5.57 -4.08
CA GLY A 234 -17.13 6.44 -3.89
C GLY A 234 -17.16 7.63 -4.84
N ILE A 235 -17.46 8.83 -4.33
CA ILE A 235 -17.49 10.06 -5.13
C ILE A 235 -16.12 10.47 -5.67
N LEU A 236 -15.04 9.89 -5.14
CA LEU A 236 -13.69 10.11 -5.64
C LEU A 236 -13.30 9.13 -6.76
N ALA A 237 -14.10 8.10 -7.07
CA ALA A 237 -13.80 7.18 -8.17
C ALA A 237 -13.70 7.91 -9.51
N ALA A 238 -12.78 7.48 -10.40
CA ALA A 238 -12.47 8.19 -11.65
C ALA A 238 -13.71 8.52 -12.50
N ASN A 239 -14.68 7.60 -12.56
CA ASN A 239 -15.92 7.72 -13.34
C ASN A 239 -17.15 8.11 -12.49
N ALA A 240 -16.96 8.58 -11.24
CA ALA A 240 -18.09 9.01 -10.43
C ALA A 240 -18.73 10.28 -11.02
N ARG A 241 -20.04 10.23 -11.31
CA ARG A 241 -20.82 11.32 -11.91
C ARG A 241 -20.59 12.68 -11.25
N LEU A 242 -20.48 12.68 -9.92
CA LEU A 242 -20.35 13.89 -9.11
C LEU A 242 -18.91 14.28 -8.78
N ARG A 243 -17.90 13.55 -9.29
CA ARG A 243 -16.48 13.74 -8.94
C ARG A 243 -15.99 15.17 -9.17
N ALA A 244 -16.25 15.73 -10.35
CA ALA A 244 -15.77 17.07 -10.70
C ALA A 244 -16.34 18.15 -9.76
N ARG A 245 -17.62 18.01 -9.38
CA ARG A 245 -18.27 18.90 -8.41
C ARG A 245 -17.70 18.71 -7.01
N ALA A 246 -17.43 17.47 -6.60
CA ALA A 246 -16.87 17.17 -5.28
C ALA A 246 -15.43 17.67 -5.13
N THR A 247 -14.57 17.48 -6.14
CA THR A 247 -13.17 17.94 -6.09
C THR A 247 -13.02 19.46 -6.26
N GLY A 248 -13.99 20.10 -6.91
CA GLY A 248 -14.13 21.55 -7.01
C GLY A 248 -14.83 22.21 -5.82
N TYR A 249 -15.40 21.43 -4.90
CA TYR A 249 -16.18 21.95 -3.78
C TYR A 249 -15.32 22.88 -2.90
N GLY A 250 -15.85 24.09 -2.63
CA GLY A 250 -15.18 25.09 -1.80
C GLY A 250 -13.96 25.77 -2.45
N ARG A 251 -13.65 25.51 -3.73
CA ARG A 251 -12.56 26.19 -4.43
C ARG A 251 -13.02 27.56 -4.96
N PRO A 252 -12.28 28.65 -4.66
CA PRO A 252 -12.55 29.97 -5.26
C PRO A 252 -12.52 29.88 -6.79
N GLY A 253 -13.49 30.51 -7.46
CA GLY A 253 -13.56 30.57 -8.93
C GLY A 253 -14.08 29.31 -9.63
N VAL A 254 -14.48 28.26 -8.90
CA VAL A 254 -15.13 27.07 -9.48
C VAL A 254 -16.64 27.17 -9.26
N THR A 255 -17.38 27.60 -10.30
CA THR A 255 -18.85 27.55 -10.29
C THR A 255 -19.32 26.10 -10.35
N GLN A 256 -20.19 25.70 -9.41
CA GLN A 256 -20.84 24.39 -9.45
C GLN A 256 -21.82 24.37 -10.63
N SER A 257 -21.35 23.94 -11.80
CA SER A 257 -22.23 23.75 -12.95
C SER A 257 -23.23 22.61 -12.67
N LYS A 258 -24.52 22.87 -12.91
CA LYS A 258 -25.59 21.86 -12.87
C LYS A 258 -25.44 20.83 -14.00
N ARG A 259 -24.73 21.18 -15.07
CA ARG A 259 -24.57 20.35 -16.27
C ARG A 259 -23.26 19.57 -16.20
N ALA A 260 -23.32 18.26 -16.45
CA ALA A 260 -22.11 17.47 -16.64
C ALA A 260 -21.24 18.14 -17.72
N PRO A 261 -19.92 18.28 -17.52
CA PRO A 261 -19.06 18.85 -18.55
C PRO A 261 -19.20 18.02 -19.84
N PRO A 262 -19.28 18.66 -21.02
CA PRO A 262 -19.32 17.92 -22.27
C PRO A 262 -18.07 17.02 -22.37
N ARG A 263 -18.25 15.78 -22.82
CA ARG A 263 -17.17 14.77 -22.95
C ARG A 263 -15.95 15.27 -23.75
N SER A 264 -16.13 16.33 -24.54
CA SER A 264 -15.16 16.91 -25.46
C SER A 264 -14.55 18.24 -25.00
N ALA A 265 -14.87 18.77 -23.81
CA ALA A 265 -14.20 20.00 -23.36
C ALA A 265 -12.69 19.73 -23.22
N PRO A 266 -11.82 20.53 -23.87
CA PRO A 266 -10.38 20.37 -23.71
C PRO A 266 -10.06 20.60 -22.24
N ARG A 267 -9.67 19.53 -21.55
CA ARG A 267 -9.13 19.64 -20.20
C ARG A 267 -7.80 20.35 -20.37
N HIS A 268 -7.76 21.66 -20.15
CA HIS A 268 -6.51 22.34 -19.85
C HIS A 268 -6.04 21.81 -18.50
N ALA A 269 -5.42 20.65 -18.53
CA ALA A 269 -4.66 20.15 -17.42
C ALA A 269 -3.51 21.14 -17.24
N ARG A 270 -3.50 21.81 -16.09
CA ARG A 270 -2.25 22.33 -15.53
C ARG A 270 -1.36 21.11 -15.31
N ASN A 271 -0.71 20.66 -16.37
CA ASN A 271 0.24 19.56 -16.31
C ASN A 271 1.47 20.15 -15.63
N THR A 272 1.55 19.96 -14.32
CA THR A 272 2.80 20.11 -13.57
C THR A 272 3.88 19.36 -14.34
N ALA A 273 4.98 20.04 -14.66
CA ALA A 273 6.04 19.44 -15.48
C ALA A 273 6.55 18.16 -14.79
N TRP A 274 6.92 17.13 -15.57
CA TRP A 274 7.45 15.89 -15.00
C TRP A 274 8.59 16.15 -14.00
N ALA A 275 9.50 17.07 -14.32
CA ALA A 275 10.60 17.44 -13.44
C ALA A 275 10.13 18.04 -12.10
N GLU A 276 9.06 18.85 -12.13
CA GLU A 276 8.48 19.43 -10.93
C GLU A 276 7.76 18.34 -10.10
N LEU A 277 7.10 17.38 -10.75
CA LEU A 277 6.54 16.20 -10.07
C LEU A 277 7.62 15.32 -9.44
N MET A 278 8.76 15.13 -10.09
CA MET A 278 9.90 14.38 -9.54
C MET A 278 10.49 15.07 -8.32
N ARG A 279 10.71 16.39 -8.41
CA ARG A 279 11.21 17.19 -7.30
C ARG A 279 10.24 17.22 -6.14
N HIS A 280 8.95 17.41 -6.41
CA HIS A 280 7.93 17.41 -5.37
C HIS A 280 7.77 16.03 -4.73
N SER A 281 7.64 14.96 -5.53
CA SER A 281 7.27 13.64 -5.01
C SER A 281 8.45 12.89 -4.40
N PHE A 282 9.62 12.96 -5.03
CA PHE A 282 10.82 12.22 -4.65
C PHE A 282 11.93 13.09 -4.08
N GLY A 283 11.79 14.42 -4.08
CA GLY A 283 12.89 15.32 -3.71
C GLY A 283 14.01 15.38 -4.76
N LEU A 284 13.82 14.74 -5.92
CA LEU A 284 14.83 14.59 -6.96
C LEU A 284 14.72 15.72 -7.98
N ASP A 285 15.70 16.61 -8.00
CA ASP A 285 15.77 17.66 -9.02
C ASP A 285 16.44 17.16 -10.31
N VAL A 286 15.68 16.44 -11.12
CA VAL A 286 16.14 15.67 -12.29
C VAL A 286 16.77 16.47 -13.43
N LEU A 287 16.69 17.81 -13.43
CA LEU A 287 17.41 18.63 -14.42
C LEU A 287 18.62 19.37 -13.78
N ALA A 288 19.01 19.04 -12.54
CA ALA A 288 20.19 19.62 -11.92
C ALA A 288 21.39 18.83 -12.46
N CYS A 289 22.30 19.51 -13.16
CA CYS A 289 23.43 18.83 -13.77
C CYS A 289 24.40 18.36 -12.67
N PRO A 290 24.69 17.06 -12.56
CA PRO A 290 25.60 16.55 -11.54
C PRO A 290 27.07 16.93 -11.78
N HIS A 291 27.42 17.37 -13.00
CA HIS A 291 28.81 17.70 -13.37
C HIS A 291 29.16 19.18 -13.20
N CYS A 292 28.24 20.08 -13.55
CA CYS A 292 28.53 21.52 -13.60
C CYS A 292 27.58 22.38 -12.76
N GLY A 293 26.58 21.79 -12.10
CA GLY A 293 25.57 22.53 -11.33
C GLY A 293 24.57 23.35 -12.17
N GLY A 294 24.73 23.38 -13.49
CA GLY A 294 23.81 24.05 -14.42
C GLY A 294 22.44 23.35 -14.54
N ARG A 295 21.49 24.03 -15.18
CA ARG A 295 20.14 23.49 -15.43
C ARG A 295 20.11 22.73 -16.76
N MET A 296 19.89 21.42 -16.70
CA MET A 296 19.60 20.58 -17.86
C MET A 296 18.21 20.92 -18.42
N ARG A 297 18.00 20.62 -19.70
CA ARG A 297 16.67 20.71 -20.34
C ARG A 297 16.22 19.34 -20.79
N HIS A 298 14.93 19.06 -20.68
CA HIS A 298 14.35 17.89 -21.34
C HIS A 298 14.40 18.10 -22.86
N VAL A 299 15.10 17.21 -23.57
CA VAL A 299 15.25 17.29 -25.03
C VAL A 299 14.26 16.36 -25.73
N ALA A 300 14.21 15.09 -25.30
CA ALA A 300 13.31 14.10 -25.87
C ALA A 300 13.08 12.95 -24.88
N THR A 301 11.96 12.24 -25.06
CA THR A 301 11.72 10.94 -24.43
C THR A 301 11.88 9.86 -25.49
N VAL A 302 12.91 9.02 -25.39
CA VAL A 302 13.19 7.95 -26.35
C VAL A 302 12.41 6.70 -25.93
N LEU A 303 11.41 6.32 -26.72
CA LEU A 303 10.54 5.17 -26.42
C LEU A 303 10.77 3.98 -27.35
N ARG A 304 11.45 4.18 -28.49
CA ARG A 304 11.72 3.10 -29.44
C ARG A 304 12.89 2.25 -28.96
N THR A 305 12.65 0.94 -28.77
CA THR A 305 13.66 -0.02 -28.30
C THR A 305 14.94 0.02 -29.12
N THR A 306 14.84 0.14 -30.45
CA THR A 306 16.00 0.25 -31.35
C THR A 306 16.84 1.51 -31.09
N SER A 307 16.18 2.65 -30.84
CA SER A 307 16.87 3.90 -30.51
C SER A 307 17.51 3.84 -29.12
N ILE A 308 16.80 3.28 -28.13
CA ILE A 308 17.36 3.05 -26.78
C ILE A 308 18.61 2.17 -26.89
N ARG A 309 18.52 1.08 -27.65
CA ARG A 309 19.62 0.14 -27.88
C ARG A 309 20.86 0.83 -28.44
N ALA A 310 20.71 1.54 -29.55
CA ALA A 310 21.81 2.23 -30.22
C ALA A 310 22.50 3.26 -29.30
N ILE A 311 21.72 3.97 -28.47
CA ILE A 311 22.27 4.93 -27.50
C ILE A 311 23.09 4.22 -26.41
N LEU A 312 22.56 3.13 -25.84
CA LEU A 312 23.24 2.39 -24.77
C LEU A 312 24.52 1.72 -25.27
N GLU A 313 24.50 1.13 -26.46
CA GLU A 313 25.69 0.56 -27.12
C GLU A 313 26.76 1.63 -27.35
N HIS A 314 26.35 2.81 -27.85
CA HIS A 314 27.27 3.93 -28.05
C HIS A 314 27.91 4.43 -26.73
N GLN A 315 27.20 4.30 -25.60
CA GLN A 315 27.70 4.64 -24.27
C GLN A 315 28.53 3.52 -23.61
N GLY A 316 28.73 2.39 -24.28
CA GLY A 316 29.48 1.25 -23.75
C GLY A 316 28.74 0.47 -22.66
N HIS A 317 27.42 0.66 -22.53
CA HIS A 317 26.61 -0.15 -21.63
C HIS A 317 26.28 -1.49 -22.29
N LEU A 318 26.63 -2.60 -21.63
CA LEU A 318 26.16 -3.94 -22.02
C LEU A 318 24.63 -3.94 -21.94
N LEU A 319 23.98 -4.24 -23.06
CA LEU A 319 22.54 -4.46 -23.05
C LEU A 319 22.30 -5.74 -22.25
N PRO A 320 21.43 -5.72 -21.22
CA PRO A 320 20.98 -6.97 -20.65
C PRO A 320 20.35 -7.82 -21.77
N ASP A 321 20.59 -9.13 -21.71
CA ASP A 321 19.90 -10.13 -22.53
C ASP A 321 18.40 -9.79 -22.56
N PRO A 322 17.67 -9.96 -23.69
CA PRO A 322 16.26 -9.64 -23.75
C PRO A 322 15.61 -10.25 -22.52
N ARG A 323 14.94 -9.41 -21.69
CA ARG A 323 14.15 -9.86 -20.53
C ARG A 323 13.53 -11.19 -20.92
N ALA A 324 13.83 -12.25 -20.16
CA ALA A 324 13.28 -13.58 -20.41
C ALA A 324 11.85 -13.39 -20.88
N GLY A 325 11.56 -13.85 -22.12
CA GLY A 325 10.21 -13.78 -22.66
C GLY A 325 9.25 -14.42 -21.65
N PRO A 326 7.94 -14.11 -21.70
CA PRO A 326 6.99 -14.82 -20.86
C PRO A 326 7.28 -16.33 -20.98
N LEU A 327 7.56 -16.98 -19.85
CA LEU A 327 7.87 -18.41 -19.80
C LEU A 327 6.80 -19.12 -20.63
N SER A 328 7.22 -19.68 -21.75
CA SER A 328 6.37 -20.53 -22.56
C SER A 328 6.26 -21.81 -21.75
N HIS A 329 5.11 -22.00 -21.10
CA HIS A 329 4.77 -23.10 -20.19
C HIS A 329 5.08 -22.86 -18.70
N PRO A 330 4.05 -22.86 -17.82
CA PRO A 330 4.21 -22.78 -16.36
C PRO A 330 4.84 -24.03 -15.69
N GLY A 331 5.37 -24.98 -16.46
CA GLY A 331 5.66 -26.33 -15.99
C GLY A 331 7.14 -26.68 -15.78
N ASP A 332 8.08 -25.94 -16.39
CA ASP A 332 9.45 -26.48 -16.57
C ASP A 332 10.52 -25.80 -15.70
N THR A 333 10.15 -24.91 -14.78
CA THR A 333 11.10 -24.32 -13.83
C THR A 333 10.85 -24.89 -12.44
N VAL A 334 11.40 -26.07 -12.18
CA VAL A 334 11.61 -26.56 -10.81
C VAL A 334 12.87 -25.89 -10.31
N TYR A 335 12.73 -24.93 -9.39
CA TYR A 335 13.86 -24.45 -8.60
C TYR A 335 14.20 -25.56 -7.61
N GLU A 336 15.22 -26.37 -7.90
CA GLU A 336 15.82 -27.22 -6.87
C GLU A 336 16.45 -26.30 -5.82
N LEU A 337 15.84 -26.30 -4.63
CA LEU A 337 16.40 -25.67 -3.44
C LEU A 337 17.65 -26.43 -3.03
N ASP A 338 18.74 -25.71 -2.74
CA ASP A 338 19.81 -26.28 -1.93
C ASP A 338 19.18 -26.78 -0.62
N GLU A 339 19.35 -28.07 -0.33
CA GLU A 339 18.88 -28.65 0.92
C GLU A 339 19.37 -27.80 2.11
N PRO A 340 18.52 -27.52 3.12
CA PRO A 340 18.99 -26.94 4.34
C PRO A 340 20.01 -27.91 4.95
N THR A 341 21.29 -27.53 4.94
CA THR A 341 22.30 -28.20 5.77
C THR A 341 21.76 -28.23 7.20
N GLN A 342 21.53 -29.44 7.69
CA GLN A 342 20.97 -29.76 9.01
C GLN A 342 21.77 -29.14 10.16
N LEU A 343 21.59 -27.86 10.42
CA LEU A 343 21.98 -27.21 11.67
C LEU A 343 20.85 -26.25 12.05
N ASP A 344 20.39 -26.42 13.28
CA ASP A 344 19.36 -25.64 13.98
C ASP A 344 17.89 -26.06 13.79
N LEU A 345 17.64 -27.37 13.92
CA LEU A 345 16.46 -27.84 14.65
C LEU A 345 16.80 -27.83 16.14
N PHE A 346 16.42 -26.78 16.87
CA PHE A 346 16.31 -26.88 18.31
C PHE A 346 14.93 -26.43 18.77
N ASP A 347 14.31 -27.37 19.49
CA ASP A 347 12.96 -27.43 20.01
C ASP A 347 12.49 -26.15 20.71
N ASP A 348 11.31 -25.69 20.29
CA ASP A 348 10.39 -24.91 21.10
C ASP A 348 9.54 -25.91 21.90
N ASN A 349 9.98 -26.26 23.11
CA ASN A 349 9.16 -27.03 24.04
C ASN A 349 8.99 -26.25 25.34
N SER A 350 7.82 -25.63 25.43
CA SER A 350 7.21 -25.06 26.62
C SER A 350 7.09 -26.08 27.75
N GLN A 351 7.71 -25.82 28.89
CA GLN A 351 7.24 -26.29 30.20
C GLN A 351 7.26 -25.15 31.22
N GLU A 352 6.14 -25.09 31.93
CA GLU A 352 5.73 -24.15 32.98
C GLU A 352 6.58 -24.20 34.27
N PRO A 353 6.38 -23.27 35.22
CA PRO A 353 7.40 -22.84 36.16
C PRO A 353 7.47 -23.73 37.41
N ALA A 354 8.69 -23.95 37.91
CA ALA A 354 8.91 -24.43 39.26
C ALA A 354 9.40 -23.28 40.15
N GLU A 355 8.70 -23.14 41.26
CA GLU A 355 8.92 -22.21 42.35
C GLU A 355 10.31 -22.34 43.00
N HIS A 356 10.69 -21.23 43.64
CA HIS A 356 11.44 -21.12 44.91
C HIS A 356 12.85 -20.53 44.88
N ALA A 357 12.89 -19.34 45.50
CA ALA A 357 13.69 -19.00 46.67
C ALA A 357 15.02 -18.24 46.48
N TRP A 358 14.97 -17.03 47.06
CA TRP A 358 16.00 -16.08 47.46
C TRP A 358 16.46 -15.05 46.43
#